data_AF-A0A3C1V8U1-F1
#
_entry.id   AF-A0A3C1V8U1-F1
#
_cell.length_a   1.000
_cell.length_b   1.000
_cell.length_c   1.000
_cell.angle_alpha   90.00
_cell.angle_beta   90.00
_cell.angle_gamma   90.00
#
_symmetry.space_group_name_H-M   'P 1'
#
loop_
_entity.id
_entity.type
_entity.pdbx_description
1 polymer ?
#
loop_
_entity_poly.entity_id
_entity_poly.type
_entity_poly.pdbx_seq_one_letter_code
_entity_poly.pdbx_strand_id
1 'polypeptide(L)'
;MDLSNGSSGLVESRKHFAVWLAALFVAILGAKLRLIQIYATNIPYWDQWDEARMLFKPWLEGHLTWSAWVAPHNEHRIFFTRALDWLEVWLNGQWDPRLQMVVNAFIHAGFAVGLAATIWYFTGKKKRRPCLFFARTVFHASVRGGKHPAWLSVCDVFS
;
A
#
# COMPACT_ATOMS: atom_id res chain seq x y z
N MET A 1 -29.20 -20.65 -33.38
CA MET A 1 -28.75 -19.27 -33.13
C MET A 1 -28.72 -19.08 -31.63
N ASP A 2 -27.54 -19.18 -31.03
CA ASP A 2 -27.36 -19.33 -29.58
C ASP A 2 -26.60 -18.11 -29.02
N LEU A 3 -27.24 -16.94 -29.11
CA LEU A 3 -26.66 -15.65 -28.71
C LEU A 3 -26.68 -15.45 -27.18
N SER A 4 -27.47 -16.23 -26.44
CA SER A 4 -27.57 -16.13 -24.97
C SER A 4 -26.32 -16.69 -24.28
N ASN A 5 -25.78 -17.82 -24.76
CA ASN A 5 -24.68 -18.53 -24.13
C ASN A 5 -23.33 -17.76 -24.20
N GLY A 6 -23.15 -16.90 -25.20
CA GLY A 6 -21.96 -16.04 -25.31
C GLY A 6 -21.96 -14.87 -24.33
N SER A 7 -23.13 -14.30 -24.04
CA SER A 7 -23.26 -13.15 -23.15
C SER A 7 -23.03 -13.51 -21.67
N SER A 8 -23.49 -14.68 -21.24
CA SER A 8 -23.31 -15.19 -19.87
C SER A 8 -21.84 -15.47 -19.56
N GLY A 9 -21.09 -16.06 -20.50
CA GLY A 9 -19.66 -16.37 -20.33
C GLY A 9 -18.77 -15.13 -20.17
N LEU A 10 -19.08 -14.03 -20.87
CA LEU A 10 -18.33 -12.77 -20.75
C LEU A 10 -18.59 -12.08 -19.39
N VAL A 11 -19.83 -12.12 -18.92
CA VAL A 11 -20.22 -11.57 -17.61
C VAL A 11 -19.52 -12.34 -16.48
N GLU A 12 -19.49 -13.67 -16.54
CA GLU A 12 -18.87 -14.49 -15.50
C GLU A 12 -17.34 -14.30 -15.45
N SER A 13 -16.70 -14.23 -16.61
CA SER A 13 -15.26 -13.93 -16.72
C SER A 13 -14.91 -12.57 -16.09
N ARG A 14 -15.74 -11.55 -16.31
CA ARG A 14 -15.56 -10.21 -15.71
C ARG A 14 -15.73 -10.21 -14.20
N LYS A 15 -16.72 -10.94 -13.68
CA LYS A 15 -16.92 -11.09 -12.22
C LYS A 15 -15.73 -11.75 -11.55
N HIS A 16 -15.25 -12.86 -12.11
CA HIS A 16 -14.08 -13.56 -11.57
C HIS A 16 -12.83 -12.67 -11.54
N PHE A 17 -12.63 -11.88 -12.58
CA PHE A 17 -11.53 -10.93 -12.65
C PHE A 17 -11.66 -9.81 -11.59
N ALA A 18 -12.85 -9.24 -11.44
CA ALA A 18 -13.11 -8.22 -10.42
C ALA A 18 -12.89 -8.77 -8.99
N VAL A 19 -13.36 -9.99 -8.71
CA VAL A 19 -13.14 -10.66 -7.42
C VAL A 19 -11.65 -10.89 -7.18
N TRP A 20 -10.89 -11.29 -8.21
CA TRP A 20 -9.45 -11.49 -8.09
C TRP A 20 -8.70 -10.18 -7.79
N LEU A 21 -9.04 -9.08 -8.47
CA LEU A 21 -8.47 -7.75 -8.18
C LEU A 21 -8.83 -7.26 -6.77
N ALA A 22 -10.08 -7.46 -6.33
CA ALA A 22 -10.51 -7.11 -4.98
C ALA A 22 -9.74 -7.92 -3.92
N ALA A 23 -9.56 -9.23 -4.15
CA ALA A 23 -8.77 -10.07 -3.26
C ALA A 23 -7.29 -9.62 -3.19
N LEU A 24 -6.70 -9.25 -4.33
CA LEU A 24 -5.35 -8.70 -4.38
C LEU A 24 -5.23 -7.38 -3.60
N PHE A 25 -6.19 -6.47 -3.79
CA PHE A 25 -6.25 -5.20 -3.06
C PHE A 25 -6.30 -5.43 -1.55
N VAL A 26 -7.25 -6.27 -1.10
CA VAL A 26 -7.44 -6.56 0.33
C VAL A 26 -6.23 -7.27 0.91
N ALA A 27 -5.59 -8.18 0.18
CA ALA A 27 -4.40 -8.87 0.66
C ALA A 27 -3.22 -7.91 0.86
N ILE A 28 -2.94 -7.04 -0.11
CA ILE A 28 -1.86 -6.05 -0.03
C ILE A 28 -2.15 -5.03 1.07
N LEU A 29 -3.37 -4.49 1.08
CA LEU A 29 -3.78 -3.50 2.07
C LEU A 29 -3.75 -4.10 3.48
N GLY A 30 -4.31 -5.29 3.66
CA GLY A 30 -4.31 -5.99 4.94
C GLY A 30 -2.90 -6.29 5.45
N ALA A 31 -1.99 -6.74 4.58
CA ALA A 31 -0.60 -6.96 4.94
C ALA A 31 0.10 -5.65 5.38
N LYS A 32 -0.09 -4.56 4.61
CA LYS A 32 0.47 -3.25 4.96
C LYS A 32 -0.11 -2.69 6.26
N LEU A 33 -1.43 -2.73 6.43
CA LEU A 33 -2.08 -2.27 7.66
C LEU A 33 -1.63 -3.10 8.86
N ARG A 34 -1.38 -4.40 8.69
CA ARG A 34 -0.84 -5.22 9.78
C ARG A 34 0.58 -4.81 10.16
N LEU A 35 1.43 -4.49 9.20
CA LEU A 35 2.77 -3.95 9.46
C LEU A 35 2.70 -2.60 10.17
N ILE A 36 1.83 -1.69 9.72
CA ILE A 36 1.58 -0.40 10.37
C ILE A 36 1.08 -0.62 11.80
N GLN A 37 0.19 -1.58 12.05
CA GLN A 37 -0.26 -1.86 13.42
C GLN A 37 0.86 -2.32 14.36
N ILE A 38 1.86 -3.04 13.86
CA ILE A 38 2.93 -3.61 14.69
C ILE A 38 4.08 -2.60 14.86
N TYR A 39 4.39 -1.82 13.82
CA TYR A 39 5.60 -0.99 13.76
C TYR A 39 5.34 0.51 13.68
N ALA A 40 4.10 0.96 13.48
CA ALA A 40 3.84 2.40 13.40
C ALA A 40 4.10 3.07 14.75
N THR A 41 4.89 4.12 14.69
CA THR A 41 5.16 5.01 15.81
C THR A 41 4.77 6.42 15.36
N ASN A 42 4.29 7.25 16.28
CA ASN A 42 3.97 8.65 16.00
C ASN A 42 5.22 9.54 15.94
N ILE A 43 6.41 8.94 16.09
CA ILE A 43 7.68 9.63 15.99
C ILE A 43 8.09 9.59 14.52
N PRO A 44 8.30 10.75 13.90
CA PRO A 44 8.72 10.79 12.52
C PRO A 44 10.07 10.10 12.32
N TYR A 45 10.26 9.53 11.14
CA TYR A 45 11.47 8.79 10.79
C TYR A 45 12.17 9.45 9.62
N TRP A 46 13.48 9.69 9.74
CA TRP A 46 14.37 10.17 8.68
C TRP A 46 13.82 11.35 7.86
N ASP A 47 13.31 11.09 6.65
CA ASP A 47 12.82 12.09 5.71
C ASP A 47 11.63 12.88 6.26
N GLN A 48 10.82 12.26 7.09
CA GLN A 48 9.71 12.95 7.78
C GLN A 48 10.18 14.05 8.73
N TRP A 49 11.38 13.93 9.34
CA TRP A 49 11.94 15.00 10.18
C TRP A 49 12.32 16.22 9.34
N ASP A 50 12.87 16.00 8.15
CA ASP A 50 13.21 17.10 7.28
C ASP A 50 11.97 17.72 6.63
N GLU A 51 10.95 16.92 6.31
CA GLU A 51 9.65 17.44 5.88
C GLU A 51 9.03 18.34 6.96
N ALA A 52 9.05 17.93 8.22
CA ALA A 52 8.57 18.76 9.31
C ALA A 52 9.35 20.07 9.46
N ARG A 53 10.66 20.05 9.23
CA ARG A 53 11.50 21.24 9.27
C ARG A 53 11.27 22.18 8.09
N MET A 54 11.06 21.64 6.88
CA MET A 54 11.00 22.43 5.64
C MET A 54 9.58 22.86 5.27
N LEU A 55 8.55 22.12 5.69
CA LEU A 55 7.16 22.34 5.30
C LEU A 55 6.31 22.78 6.50
N PHE A 56 6.26 21.97 7.56
CA PHE A 56 5.34 22.21 8.68
C PHE A 56 5.74 23.40 9.54
N LYS A 57 7.03 23.53 9.90
CA LYS A 57 7.50 24.68 10.67
C LYS A 57 7.26 26.02 9.94
N PRO A 58 7.63 26.17 8.65
CA PRO A 58 7.34 27.39 7.91
C PRO A 58 5.85 27.68 7.72
N TRP A 59 5.02 26.65 7.62
CA TRP A 59 3.57 26.79 7.55
C TRP A 59 2.96 27.30 8.86
N LEU A 60 3.36 26.75 10.00
CA LEU A 60 2.95 27.18 11.34
C LEU A 60 3.34 28.64 11.62
N GLU A 61 4.51 29.05 11.16
CA GLU A 61 5.05 30.40 11.35
C GLU A 61 4.50 31.40 10.30
N GLY A 62 3.68 30.95 9.34
CA GLY A 62 3.01 31.81 8.35
C GLY A 62 3.87 32.28 7.18
N HIS A 63 5.09 31.74 7.01
CA HIS A 63 6.04 32.13 5.96
C HIS A 63 6.28 31.03 4.92
N LEU A 64 5.27 30.20 4.67
CA LEU A 64 5.34 29.15 3.65
C LEU A 64 5.40 29.78 2.25
N THR A 65 6.59 29.75 1.64
CA THR A 65 6.80 30.27 0.28
C THR A 65 6.43 29.21 -0.75
N TRP A 66 5.87 29.62 -1.91
CA TRP A 66 5.60 28.72 -3.05
C TRP A 66 6.83 27.92 -3.50
N SER A 67 8.03 28.48 -3.33
CA SER A 67 9.29 27.79 -3.61
C SER A 67 9.51 26.57 -2.71
N ALA A 68 9.00 26.57 -1.47
CA ALA A 68 9.12 25.45 -0.55
C ALA A 68 8.38 24.20 -1.03
N TRP A 69 7.39 24.35 -1.91
CA TRP A 69 6.66 23.23 -2.51
C TRP A 69 7.48 22.53 -3.59
N VAL A 70 8.27 23.29 -4.36
CA VAL A 70 9.04 22.79 -5.51
C VAL A 70 10.53 22.60 -5.16
N ALA A 71 10.93 23.01 -3.96
CA ALA A 71 12.30 22.88 -3.49
C ALA A 71 12.75 21.41 -3.52
N PRO A 72 13.94 21.09 -4.06
CA PRO A 72 14.45 19.73 -4.07
C PRO A 72 14.64 19.22 -2.64
N HIS A 73 14.19 18.00 -2.38
CA HIS A 73 14.40 17.31 -1.10
C HIS A 73 15.21 16.03 -1.40
N ASN A 74 16.45 15.96 -0.90
CA ASN A 74 17.40 14.87 -1.22
C ASN A 74 17.43 14.51 -2.71
N GLU A 75 17.64 15.51 -3.57
CA GLU A 75 17.74 15.40 -5.04
C GLU A 75 16.44 15.01 -5.78
N HIS A 76 15.35 14.68 -5.09
CA HIS A 76 14.05 14.39 -5.69
C HIS A 76 13.06 15.57 -5.54
N ARG A 77 12.29 15.83 -6.60
CA ARG A 77 11.22 16.83 -6.61
C ARG A 77 9.92 16.20 -6.12
N ILE A 78 9.66 16.29 -4.82
CA ILE A 78 8.55 15.57 -4.16
C ILE A 78 7.32 16.47 -3.97
N PHE A 79 6.89 17.13 -5.05
CA PHE A 79 5.74 18.04 -5.01
C PHE A 79 4.44 17.32 -4.62
N PHE A 80 4.20 16.14 -5.21
CA PHE A 80 2.96 15.40 -4.99
C PHE A 80 2.83 14.82 -3.58
N THR A 81 3.93 14.40 -2.96
CA THR A 81 3.87 13.94 -1.56
C THR A 81 3.61 15.12 -0.64
N ARG A 82 4.34 16.23 -0.78
CA ARG A 82 4.10 17.45 0.02
C ARG A 82 2.66 17.96 -0.07
N ALA A 83 2.05 17.90 -1.24
CA ALA A 83 0.63 18.24 -1.44
C ALA A 83 -0.30 17.30 -0.67
N LEU A 84 0.00 16.01 -0.68
CA LEU A 84 -0.74 15.00 0.07
C LEU A 84 -0.54 15.15 1.58
N ASP A 85 0.69 15.37 2.02
CA ASP A 85 1.06 15.56 3.43
C ASP A 85 0.42 16.83 4.01
N TRP A 86 0.42 17.93 3.24
CA TRP A 86 -0.31 19.13 3.61
C TRP A 86 -1.82 18.93 3.66
N LEU A 87 -2.40 18.21 2.68
CA LEU A 87 -3.83 17.90 2.67
C LEU A 87 -4.24 17.08 3.90
N GLU A 88 -3.40 16.13 4.32
CA GLU A 88 -3.65 15.34 5.53
C GLU A 88 -3.66 16.20 6.79
N VAL A 89 -2.68 17.09 6.94
CA VAL A 89 -2.64 18.02 8.08
C VAL A 89 -3.81 19.00 8.05
N TRP A 90 -4.21 19.46 6.86
CA TRP A 90 -5.35 20.34 6.70
C TRP A 90 -6.67 19.66 7.08
N LEU A 91 -6.87 18.40 6.68
CA LEU A 91 -8.08 17.64 7.01
C LEU A 91 -8.12 17.19 8.47
N ASN A 92 -6.99 16.78 9.03
CA ASN A 92 -6.91 16.21 10.38
C ASN A 92 -6.66 17.28 11.46
N GLY A 93 -6.23 18.48 11.07
CA GLY A 93 -5.87 19.58 11.98
C GLY A 93 -4.60 19.35 12.80
N GLN A 94 -3.97 18.17 12.65
CA GLN A 94 -2.73 17.78 13.30
C GLN A 94 -1.90 16.93 12.34
N TRP A 95 -0.58 17.00 12.49
CA TRP A 95 0.33 16.13 11.78
C TRP A 95 0.46 14.79 12.48
N ASP A 96 0.08 13.72 11.77
CA ASP A 96 0.18 12.34 12.25
C ASP A 96 0.90 11.46 11.21
N PRO A 97 2.16 11.08 11.47
CA PRO A 97 2.92 10.17 10.61
C PRO A 97 2.23 8.82 10.37
N ARG A 98 1.37 8.38 11.30
CA ARG A 98 0.62 7.12 11.16
C ARG A 98 -0.45 7.23 10.09
N LEU A 99 -1.09 8.39 9.95
CA LEU A 99 -2.07 8.65 8.90
C LEU A 99 -1.40 8.61 7.53
N GLN A 100 -0.24 9.27 7.38
CA GLN A 100 0.57 9.24 6.15
C GLN A 100 0.90 7.81 5.73
N MET A 101 1.32 6.95 6.68
CA MET A 101 1.61 5.54 6.40
C MET A 101 0.38 4.77 5.90
N VAL A 102 -0.80 5.04 6.47
CA VAL A 102 -2.06 4.40 6.06
C VAL A 102 -2.45 4.86 4.65
N VAL A 103 -2.45 6.17 4.38
CA VAL A 103 -2.77 6.72 3.05
C VAL A 103 -1.81 6.19 2.00
N ASN A 104 -0.52 6.15 2.32
CA ASN A 104 0.49 5.58 1.43
C ASN A 104 0.24 4.07 1.19
N ALA A 105 -0.22 3.31 2.18
CA ALA A 105 -0.60 1.92 1.99
C ALA A 105 -1.77 1.75 1.01
N PHE A 106 -2.78 2.63 1.06
CA PHE A 106 -3.88 2.65 0.10
C PHE A 106 -3.40 2.97 -1.32
N ILE A 107 -2.54 3.97 -1.49
CA ILE A 107 -1.99 4.35 -2.81
C ILE A 107 -1.21 3.20 -3.42
N HIS A 108 -0.35 2.56 -2.63
CA HIS A 108 0.42 1.39 -3.10
C HIS A 108 -0.47 0.21 -3.48
N ALA A 109 -1.49 -0.09 -2.67
CA ALA A 109 -2.44 -1.16 -2.98
C ALA A 109 -3.22 -0.85 -4.27
N GLY A 110 -3.65 0.40 -4.44
CA GLY A 110 -4.30 0.89 -5.65
C GLY A 110 -3.39 0.79 -6.88
N PHE A 111 -2.13 1.21 -6.76
CA PHE A 111 -1.15 1.12 -7.85
C PHE A 111 -0.87 -0.33 -8.25
N ALA A 112 -0.69 -1.24 -7.29
CA ALA A 112 -0.47 -2.66 -7.58
C ALA A 112 -1.67 -3.30 -8.30
N VAL A 113 -2.89 -2.96 -7.89
CA VAL A 113 -4.13 -3.44 -8.53
C VAL A 113 -4.33 -2.81 -9.91
N GLY A 114 -4.03 -1.53 -10.06
CA GLY A 114 -4.04 -0.83 -11.35
C GLY A 114 -3.05 -1.46 -12.33
N LEU A 115 -1.83 -1.75 -11.88
CA LEU A 115 -0.83 -2.44 -12.68
C LEU A 115 -1.27 -3.87 -13.05
N ALA A 116 -1.84 -4.62 -12.11
CA ALA A 116 -2.39 -5.94 -12.40
C ALA A 116 -3.53 -5.86 -13.44
N ALA A 117 -4.37 -4.83 -13.35
CA ALA A 117 -5.45 -4.59 -14.30
C ALA A 117 -4.96 -4.20 -15.70
N THR A 118 -3.96 -3.33 -15.80
CA THR A 118 -3.36 -2.95 -17.08
C THR A 118 -2.64 -4.15 -17.70
N ILE A 119 -1.86 -4.90 -16.92
CA ILE A 119 -1.22 -6.13 -17.40
C ILE A 119 -2.28 -7.11 -17.91
N TRP A 120 -3.39 -7.32 -17.21
CA TRP A 120 -4.48 -8.18 -17.69
C TRP A 120 -5.08 -7.68 -19.00
N TYR A 121 -5.31 -6.37 -19.11
CA TYR A 121 -5.82 -5.73 -20.32
C TYR A 121 -4.88 -5.95 -21.52
N PHE A 122 -3.57 -5.74 -21.33
CA PHE A 122 -2.55 -5.93 -22.38
C PHE A 122 -2.24 -7.40 -22.67
N THR A 123 -2.29 -8.29 -21.68
CA THR A 123 -2.01 -9.73 -21.82
C THR A 123 -3.23 -10.50 -22.36
N GLY A 124 -4.33 -9.81 -22.60
CA GLY A 124 -5.56 -10.32 -23.21
C GLY A 124 -5.37 -10.81 -24.65
N LYS A 125 -4.73 -11.98 -24.81
CA LYS A 125 -4.98 -13.02 -25.83
C LYS A 125 -4.04 -14.24 -25.78
N LYS A 126 -2.96 -14.27 -24.98
CA LYS A 126 -2.01 -15.40 -25.01
C LYS A 126 -1.79 -16.06 -23.64
N LYS A 127 -2.43 -17.24 -23.51
CA LYS A 127 -2.29 -18.29 -22.48
C LYS A 127 -2.66 -17.92 -21.03
N ARG A 128 -3.90 -18.32 -20.76
CA ARG A 128 -4.68 -18.49 -19.53
C ARG A 128 -4.05 -19.39 -18.43
N ARG A 129 -2.72 -19.40 -18.23
CA ARG A 129 -2.02 -20.23 -17.20
C ARG A 129 -0.69 -19.57 -16.80
N PRO A 130 -0.67 -18.61 -15.85
CA PRO A 130 -0.04 -18.96 -14.58
C PRO A 130 -0.60 -18.30 -13.30
N CYS A 131 -1.59 -17.41 -13.35
CA CYS A 131 -2.01 -16.64 -12.16
C CYS A 131 -2.67 -17.46 -11.03
N LEU A 132 -3.17 -18.67 -11.32
CA LEU A 132 -3.74 -19.57 -10.31
C LEU A 132 -2.67 -20.25 -9.41
N PHE A 133 -1.40 -20.25 -9.81
CA PHE A 133 -0.32 -20.82 -8.98
C PHE A 133 0.12 -19.87 -7.85
N PHE A 134 0.11 -18.55 -8.07
CA PHE A 134 0.50 -17.58 -7.04
C PHE A 134 -0.57 -17.38 -5.95
N ALA A 135 -1.85 -17.48 -6.29
CA ALA A 135 -2.94 -17.33 -5.32
C ALA A 135 -2.97 -18.47 -4.28
N ARG A 136 -2.53 -19.69 -4.66
CA ARG A 136 -2.51 -20.85 -3.76
C ARG A 136 -1.35 -20.83 -2.76
N THR A 137 -0.22 -20.22 -3.11
CA THR A 137 0.97 -20.17 -2.24
C THR A 137 0.85 -19.09 -1.16
N VAL A 138 0.30 -17.91 -1.49
CA VAL A 138 0.13 -16.81 -0.52
C VAL A 138 -0.88 -17.15 0.57
N PHE A 139 -1.98 -17.85 0.24
CA PHE A 139 -2.96 -18.28 1.24
C PHE A 139 -2.41 -19.37 2.18
N HIS A 140 -1.58 -20.28 1.68
CA HIS A 140 -0.97 -21.35 2.50
C HIS A 140 0.23 -20.88 3.36
N ALA A 141 0.83 -19.72 3.02
CA ALA A 141 1.88 -19.09 3.82
C ALA A 141 1.30 -18.27 4.98
N SER A 142 0.14 -17.61 4.79
CA SER A 142 -0.47 -16.77 5.83
C SER A 142 -1.15 -17.56 6.97
N VAL A 143 -1.64 -18.77 6.70
CA VAL A 143 -2.35 -19.60 7.70
C VAL A 143 -1.42 -20.35 8.68
N ARG A 144 -0.09 -20.34 8.47
CA ARG A 144 0.88 -20.94 9.41
C ARG A 144 1.54 -19.96 10.39
N GLY A 145 1.00 -18.74 10.52
CA GLY A 145 1.46 -17.73 11.47
C GLY A 145 0.83 -17.83 12.87
N GLY A 146 0.58 -19.02 13.40
CA GLY A 146 -0.09 -19.18 14.69
C GLY A 146 0.25 -20.47 15.41
N LYS A 147 0.95 -20.33 16.55
CA LYS A 147 1.27 -21.31 17.61
C LYS A 147 2.61 -22.04 17.46
N HIS A 148 3.67 -21.44 18.00
CA HIS A 148 4.74 -22.19 18.65
C HIS A 148 5.34 -21.38 19.83
N PRO A 149 5.23 -21.86 21.08
CA PRO A 149 6.00 -21.31 22.19
C PRO A 149 7.44 -21.83 22.08
N ALA A 150 8.32 -21.05 21.48
CA ALA A 150 9.75 -21.38 21.32
C ALA A 150 10.68 -20.44 22.11
N TRP A 151 10.15 -19.69 23.09
CA TRP A 151 10.91 -18.74 23.91
C TRP A 151 11.56 -19.38 25.17
N LEU A 152 11.73 -20.70 25.22
CA LEU A 152 12.28 -21.41 26.40
C LEU A 152 13.46 -22.34 26.11
N SER A 153 14.22 -22.16 25.03
CA SER A 153 15.42 -23.00 24.77
C SER A 153 16.69 -22.22 24.44
N VAL A 154 16.81 -20.97 24.92
CA VAL A 154 18.03 -20.14 24.76
C VAL A 154 18.81 -20.01 26.09
N CYS A 155 18.33 -20.58 27.19
CA CYS A 155 19.01 -20.48 28.50
C CYS A 155 19.98 -21.65 28.83
N ASP A 156 20.04 -22.74 28.07
CA ASP A 156 20.87 -23.93 28.41
C ASP A 156 22.20 -24.04 27.63
N VAL A 157 22.66 -22.97 26.97
CA VAL A 157 23.97 -22.97 26.25
C VAL A 157 25.07 -22.21 27.03
N PHE A 158 24.76 -21.68 28.21
CA PHE A 158 25.73 -21.08 29.12
C PHE A 158 25.65 -21.69 30.53
N SER A 159 25.96 -22.99 30.63
CA SER A 159 26.44 -23.60 31.88
C SER A 159 27.46 -24.70 31.59
#